data_AF-A0A939QN87-F1
#
_entry.id   AF-A0A939QN87-F1
#
_cell.length_a   1.000
_cell.length_b   1.000
_cell.length_c   1.000
_cell.angle_alpha   90.00
_cell.angle_beta   90.00
_cell.angle_gamma   90.00
#
_symmetry.space_group_name_H-M   'P 1'
#
loop_
_entity.id
_entity.type
_entity.pdbx_description
1 polymer ?
#
loop_
_entity_poly.entity_id
_entity_poly.type
_entity_poly.pdbx_seq_one_letter_code
_entity_poly.pdbx_strand_id
1 'polypeptide(L)'
;MTVLVPLGCAATVCVVWSIGTLASHAQSRDFTRERAVSASSEVTPTTEATADADPRVVGSLPDPGWVANVAERTGIPDRALLAYAGADLRVRADSGCEVGWNTLAAIGFVETEHGTLGGGAIREDGRATPRIVGIPLDGATTDAIPDTDGGVIDGDDQWDRAVGPMQFIPQTWTEWGRDGSGDGSADIDHIDDAALTAARYLCAARGTLADGDAWVAAVRSYNDSAEYQQRVADAAAEYVRAAQ
;
A
#
# COMPACT_ATOMS: atom_id res chain seq x y z
N MET A 1 17.24 -51.83 18.05
CA MET A 1 16.09 -52.40 18.77
C MET A 1 14.93 -52.40 17.77
N THR A 2 14.64 -53.52 17.09
CA THR A 2 13.74 -54.60 17.56
C THR A 2 12.28 -54.10 17.58
N VAL A 3 11.55 -54.07 16.46
CA VAL A 3 10.83 -55.18 15.76
C VAL A 3 9.60 -55.68 16.54
N LEU A 4 8.37 -55.52 15.98
CA LEU A 4 7.40 -56.60 15.66
C LEU A 4 6.02 -56.09 15.17
N VAL A 5 5.42 -56.86 14.25
CA VAL A 5 4.12 -56.67 13.55
C VAL A 5 3.62 -58.09 13.18
N PRO A 6 2.37 -58.56 13.47
CA PRO A 6 1.19 -58.28 12.60
C PRO A 6 -0.22 -58.41 13.27
N LEU A 7 -1.26 -58.59 12.41
CA LEU A 7 -2.68 -59.03 12.60
C LEU A 7 -3.78 -57.93 12.72
N GLY A 8 -4.87 -57.98 11.94
CA GLY A 8 -5.19 -58.84 10.78
C GLY A 8 -6.69 -58.86 10.40
N CYS A 9 -7.01 -59.22 9.14
CA CYS A 9 -8.29 -59.73 8.60
C CYS A 9 -9.61 -58.93 8.85
N ALA A 10 -10.71 -59.11 8.09
CA ALA A 10 -10.98 -59.44 6.68
C ALA A 10 -12.52 -59.42 6.50
N ALA A 11 -13.07 -58.85 5.42
CA ALA A 11 -14.38 -59.23 4.87
C ALA A 11 -14.63 -58.57 3.51
N THR A 12 -14.83 -59.37 2.46
CA THR A 12 -15.36 -58.94 1.17
C THR A 12 -16.79 -59.48 1.04
N VAL A 13 -17.73 -58.65 0.60
CA VAL A 13 -19.03 -59.14 0.09
C VAL A 13 -19.33 -58.43 -1.23
N CYS A 14 -19.26 -59.18 -2.32
CA CYS A 14 -19.82 -58.80 -3.61
C CYS A 14 -21.26 -59.31 -3.69
N VAL A 15 -22.20 -58.46 -4.14
CA VAL A 15 -23.44 -58.94 -4.77
C VAL A 15 -23.68 -58.13 -6.04
N VAL A 16 -23.82 -58.85 -7.15
CA VAL A 16 -24.05 -58.33 -8.49
C VAL A 16 -25.52 -58.54 -8.87
N TRP A 17 -26.18 -57.50 -9.33
CA TRP A 17 -27.40 -57.56 -10.15
C TRP A 17 -27.35 -56.41 -11.17
N SER A 18 -27.79 -56.51 -12.42
CA SER A 18 -27.71 -57.52 -13.47
C SER A 18 -28.64 -57.05 -14.58
N ILE A 19 -28.04 -56.64 -15.71
CA ILE A 19 -28.53 -56.78 -17.10
C ILE A 19 -29.89 -56.15 -17.49
N GLY A 20 -29.87 -55.33 -18.56
CA GLY A 20 -31.09 -54.89 -19.26
C GLY A 20 -30.84 -54.15 -20.58
N THR A 21 -30.12 -54.75 -21.54
CA THR A 21 -29.87 -54.14 -22.86
C THR A 21 -30.84 -54.69 -23.90
N LEU A 22 -31.60 -53.84 -24.60
CA LEU A 22 -32.30 -54.23 -25.83
C LEU A 22 -32.28 -53.12 -26.90
N ALA A 23 -31.74 -53.53 -28.06
CA ALA A 23 -32.08 -53.17 -29.44
C ALA A 23 -32.19 -51.70 -29.88
N SER A 24 -31.39 -51.38 -30.90
CA SER A 24 -31.54 -50.21 -31.78
C SER A 24 -32.96 -50.03 -32.33
N HIS A 25 -33.38 -48.78 -32.49
CA HIS A 25 -34.26 -48.36 -33.58
C HIS A 25 -33.61 -47.19 -34.32
N ALA A 26 -33.12 -47.46 -35.53
CA ALA A 26 -32.79 -46.41 -36.47
C ALA A 26 -34.10 -45.82 -37.03
N GLN A 27 -34.21 -44.50 -37.05
CA GLN A 27 -35.20 -43.82 -37.88
C GLN A 27 -34.68 -42.44 -38.28
N SER A 28 -34.45 -42.30 -39.58
CA SER A 28 -33.99 -41.09 -40.26
C SER A 28 -35.00 -39.95 -40.13
N ARG A 29 -34.52 -38.72 -39.97
CA ARG A 29 -35.30 -37.50 -40.23
C ARG A 29 -34.51 -36.55 -41.11
N ASP A 30 -35.26 -35.93 -42.01
CA ASP A 30 -34.84 -35.35 -43.29
C ASP A 30 -33.70 -34.33 -43.26
N PHE A 31 -32.90 -34.40 -44.33
CA PHE A 31 -31.97 -33.35 -44.73
C PHE A 31 -32.65 -32.44 -45.75
N THR A 32 -33.23 -31.32 -45.31
CA THR A 32 -33.68 -30.26 -46.24
C THR A 32 -33.53 -28.83 -45.70
N ARG A 33 -32.43 -28.19 -46.12
CA ARG A 33 -32.42 -26.92 -46.86
C ARG A 33 -32.67 -25.56 -46.16
N GLU A 34 -31.54 -24.86 -46.01
CA GLU A 34 -31.31 -23.39 -46.17
C GLU A 34 -31.73 -22.34 -45.13
N ARG A 35 -30.81 -21.36 -45.00
CA ARG A 35 -30.90 -20.00 -44.41
C ARG A 35 -31.06 -19.91 -42.88
N ALA A 36 -30.32 -19.04 -42.17
CA ALA A 36 -29.29 -18.08 -42.61
C ALA A 36 -28.23 -17.89 -41.52
N VAL A 37 -27.00 -17.55 -41.93
CA VAL A 37 -25.98 -17.02 -41.02
C VAL A 37 -26.44 -15.63 -40.58
N SER A 38 -26.99 -15.53 -39.38
CA SER A 38 -27.13 -14.24 -38.70
C SER A 38 -25.81 -13.98 -37.97
N ALA A 39 -25.06 -12.98 -38.40
CA ALA A 39 -23.88 -12.56 -37.68
C ALA A 39 -24.32 -12.03 -36.30
N SER A 40 -23.92 -12.72 -35.22
CA SER A 40 -23.84 -12.06 -33.92
C SER A 40 -22.80 -10.96 -34.05
N SER A 41 -23.20 -9.70 -33.85
CA SER A 41 -22.25 -8.64 -33.58
C SER A 41 -21.53 -8.99 -32.29
N GLU A 42 -20.33 -9.53 -32.42
CA GLU A 42 -19.40 -9.73 -31.32
C GLU A 42 -19.04 -8.33 -30.80
N VAL A 43 -19.69 -7.92 -29.71
CA VAL A 43 -19.34 -6.69 -29.00
C VAL A 43 -17.98 -6.95 -28.38
N THR A 44 -16.93 -6.60 -29.12
CA THR A 44 -15.59 -6.50 -28.57
C THR A 44 -15.70 -5.57 -27.36
N PRO A 45 -15.30 -5.99 -26.15
CA PRO A 45 -15.18 -5.05 -25.06
C PRO A 45 -14.16 -4.01 -25.52
N THR A 46 -14.61 -2.77 -25.68
CA THR A 46 -13.67 -1.65 -25.75
C THR A 46 -13.01 -1.65 -24.39
N THR A 47 -11.77 -2.12 -24.32
CA THR A 47 -10.87 -1.77 -23.24
C THR A 47 -10.82 -0.25 -23.26
N GLU A 48 -11.57 0.39 -22.35
CA GLU A 48 -11.32 1.79 -22.02
C GLU A 48 -9.84 1.86 -21.69
N ALA A 49 -9.10 2.63 -22.49
CA ALA A 49 -7.71 2.89 -22.21
C ALA A 49 -7.70 3.64 -20.88
N THR A 50 -7.33 2.94 -19.81
CA THR A 50 -6.86 3.55 -18.57
C THR A 50 -5.91 4.66 -18.97
N ALA A 51 -6.22 5.90 -18.57
CA ALA A 51 -5.35 7.04 -18.84
C ALA A 51 -3.94 6.65 -18.41
N ASP A 52 -2.99 6.71 -19.34
CA ASP A 52 -1.65 6.16 -19.17
C ASP A 52 -1.01 6.84 -17.95
N ALA A 53 -0.89 6.11 -16.84
CA ALA A 53 -0.48 6.67 -15.56
C ALA A 53 0.94 7.22 -15.73
N ASP A 54 1.16 8.49 -15.41
CA ASP A 54 2.50 9.06 -15.52
C ASP A 54 3.39 8.37 -14.49
N PRO A 55 4.40 7.58 -14.91
CA PRO A 55 5.21 6.79 -13.99
C PRO A 55 5.99 7.65 -12.98
N ARG A 56 6.04 8.97 -13.21
CA ARG A 56 6.65 9.95 -12.32
C ARG A 56 5.75 10.30 -11.12
N VAL A 57 4.43 10.30 -11.32
CA VAL A 57 3.41 10.78 -10.36
C VAL A 57 2.94 9.62 -9.49
N VAL A 58 3.42 9.53 -8.24
CA VAL A 58 3.17 8.35 -7.39
C VAL A 58 1.69 8.12 -7.11
N GLY A 59 0.91 9.19 -6.90
CA GLY A 59 -0.54 9.11 -6.68
C GLY A 59 -1.35 8.58 -7.86
N SER A 60 -0.73 8.36 -9.03
CA SER A 60 -1.38 7.75 -10.21
C SER A 60 -1.06 6.26 -10.42
N LEU A 61 -0.11 5.70 -9.65
CA LEU A 61 0.38 4.33 -9.82
C LEU A 61 -0.53 3.22 -9.28
N PRO A 62 -1.24 3.38 -8.14
CA PRO A 62 -2.11 2.33 -7.60
C PRO A 62 -3.37 2.12 -8.45
N ASP A 63 -3.87 0.88 -8.49
CA ASP A 63 -5.19 0.60 -9.07
C ASP A 63 -6.31 1.32 -8.28
N PRO A 64 -7.15 2.16 -8.91
CA PRO A 64 -8.18 2.92 -8.19
C PRO A 64 -9.25 2.04 -7.52
N GLY A 65 -9.54 0.86 -8.07
CA GLY A 65 -10.50 -0.08 -7.49
C GLY A 65 -9.96 -0.73 -6.22
N TRP A 66 -8.68 -1.09 -6.22
CA TRP A 66 -7.95 -1.54 -5.02
C TRP A 66 -7.91 -0.45 -3.95
N VAL A 67 -7.59 0.80 -4.32
CA VAL A 67 -7.57 1.92 -3.37
C VAL A 67 -8.93 2.11 -2.71
N ALA A 68 -10.01 2.22 -3.49
CA ALA A 68 -11.35 2.44 -2.94
C ALA A 68 -11.76 1.31 -1.98
N ASN A 69 -11.45 0.04 -2.31
CA ASN A 69 -11.76 -1.08 -1.43
C ASN A 69 -10.93 -1.08 -0.15
N VAL A 70 -9.63 -0.80 -0.23
CA VAL A 70 -8.77 -0.78 0.96
C VAL A 70 -9.08 0.44 1.83
N ALA A 71 -9.36 1.61 1.25
CA ALA A 71 -9.79 2.82 1.96
C ALA A 71 -11.08 2.59 2.75
N GLU A 72 -12.14 2.07 2.10
CA GLU A 72 -13.43 1.73 2.76
C GLU A 72 -13.24 0.86 4.00
N ARG A 73 -12.31 -0.11 3.92
CA ARG A 73 -12.13 -1.14 4.94
C ARG A 73 -11.16 -0.76 6.07
N THR A 74 -10.16 0.05 5.76
CA THR A 74 -9.13 0.50 6.71
C THR A 74 -9.46 1.83 7.38
N GLY A 75 -10.37 2.62 6.78
CA GLY A 75 -10.63 3.99 7.19
C GLY A 75 -9.54 5.00 6.79
N ILE A 76 -8.51 4.57 6.03
CA ILE A 76 -7.49 5.48 5.50
C ILE A 76 -8.14 6.34 4.39
N PRO A 77 -8.01 7.68 4.41
CA PRO A 77 -8.50 8.53 3.32
C PRO A 77 -7.89 8.13 1.97
N ASP A 78 -8.73 7.95 0.93
CA ASP A 78 -8.31 7.49 -0.41
C ASP A 78 -7.10 8.26 -0.95
N ARG A 79 -7.11 9.59 -0.78
CA ARG A 79 -6.04 10.46 -1.27
C ARG A 79 -4.69 10.23 -0.60
N ALA A 80 -4.69 9.86 0.68
CA ALA A 80 -3.47 9.48 1.39
C ALA A 80 -3.04 8.04 1.01
N LEU A 81 -3.99 7.12 0.85
CA LEU A 81 -3.70 5.76 0.43
C LEU A 81 -3.06 5.67 -0.98
N LEU A 82 -3.51 6.50 -1.92
CA LEU A 82 -2.88 6.68 -3.24
C LEU A 82 -1.38 7.01 -3.10
N ALA A 83 -1.04 7.92 -2.19
CA ALA A 83 0.34 8.34 -1.96
C ALA A 83 1.20 7.21 -1.36
N TYR A 84 0.70 6.55 -0.31
CA TYR A 84 1.44 5.47 0.38
C TYR A 84 1.67 4.26 -0.54
N ALA A 85 0.64 3.82 -1.26
CA ALA A 85 0.76 2.70 -2.19
C ALA A 85 1.60 3.08 -3.42
N GLY A 86 1.43 4.29 -3.94
CA GLY A 86 2.21 4.81 -5.05
C GLY A 86 3.71 4.92 -4.73
N ALA A 87 4.05 5.40 -3.53
CA ALA A 87 5.43 5.51 -3.08
C ALA A 87 6.11 4.13 -2.96
N ASP A 88 5.45 3.12 -2.39
CA ASP A 88 5.95 1.74 -2.33
C ASP A 88 6.16 1.15 -3.74
N LEU A 89 5.18 1.30 -4.64
CA LEU A 89 5.29 0.88 -6.04
C LEU A 89 6.49 1.54 -6.73
N ARG A 90 6.69 2.85 -6.50
CA ARG A 90 7.77 3.62 -7.12
C ARG A 90 9.14 3.20 -6.60
N VAL A 91 9.35 3.07 -5.28
CA VAL A 91 10.67 2.65 -4.78
C VAL A 91 11.00 1.19 -5.12
N ARG A 92 9.98 0.32 -5.21
CA ARG A 92 10.12 -1.05 -5.72
C ARG A 92 10.60 -1.04 -7.18
N ALA A 93 10.01 -0.21 -8.03
CA ALA A 93 10.43 -0.08 -9.44
C ALA A 93 11.84 0.54 -9.58
N ASP A 94 12.15 1.60 -8.82
CA ASP A 94 13.41 2.34 -8.92
C ASP A 94 14.61 1.58 -8.32
N SER A 95 14.39 0.67 -7.34
CA SER A 95 15.48 0.10 -6.54
C SER A 95 15.32 -1.37 -6.10
N GLY A 96 14.15 -1.98 -6.28
CA GLY A 96 13.84 -3.30 -5.72
C GLY A 96 13.61 -3.32 -4.20
N CYS A 97 13.67 -2.16 -3.53
CA CYS A 97 13.28 -2.03 -2.14
C CYS A 97 11.76 -2.11 -2.00
N GLU A 98 11.28 -2.93 -1.06
CA GLU A 98 9.88 -3.00 -0.66
C GLU A 98 9.74 -2.44 0.75
N VAL A 99 8.87 -1.44 0.91
CA VAL A 99 8.58 -0.78 2.20
C VAL A 99 7.24 -1.27 2.76
N GLY A 100 6.29 -1.55 1.86
CA GLY A 100 4.91 -1.87 2.16
C GLY A 100 4.08 -0.59 2.32
N TRP A 101 2.99 -0.49 1.53
CA TRP A 101 2.02 0.61 1.65
C TRP A 101 1.49 0.77 3.08
N ASN A 102 1.35 -0.35 3.81
CA ASN A 102 0.88 -0.41 5.18
C ASN A 102 1.89 0.15 6.19
N THR A 103 3.20 0.05 5.92
CA THR A 103 4.25 0.71 6.73
C THR A 103 4.17 2.23 6.57
N LEU A 104 4.06 2.72 5.33
CA LEU A 104 3.95 4.16 5.05
C LEU A 104 2.65 4.75 5.60
N ALA A 105 1.53 4.02 5.44
CA ALA A 105 0.26 4.39 6.05
C ALA A 105 0.34 4.42 7.59
N ALA A 106 0.99 3.44 8.22
CA ALA A 106 1.16 3.40 9.67
C ALA A 106 2.00 4.55 10.20
N ILE A 107 3.06 4.97 9.49
CA ILE A 107 3.80 6.19 9.82
C ILE A 107 2.88 7.40 9.69
N GLY A 108 2.23 7.62 8.55
CA GLY A 108 1.30 8.74 8.36
C GLY A 108 0.16 8.79 9.37
N PHE A 109 -0.31 7.64 9.85
CA PHE A 109 -1.27 7.55 10.96
C PHE A 109 -0.65 8.00 12.29
N VAL A 110 0.52 7.48 12.65
CA VAL A 110 1.21 7.79 13.91
C VAL A 110 1.62 9.25 14.01
N GLU A 111 2.03 9.87 12.89
CA GLU A 111 2.43 11.27 12.80
C GLU A 111 1.25 12.25 12.82
N THR A 112 0.23 12.04 11.97
CA THR A 112 -0.80 13.07 11.72
C THR A 112 -2.22 12.53 11.52
N GLU A 113 -2.48 11.25 11.82
CA GLU A 113 -3.74 10.58 11.49
C GLU A 113 -4.06 10.70 9.97
N HIS A 114 -3.05 10.51 9.11
CA HIS A 114 -3.12 10.74 7.65
C HIS A 114 -3.49 12.18 7.27
N GLY A 115 -2.99 13.17 8.02
CA GLY A 115 -3.27 14.58 7.84
C GLY A 115 -4.61 15.06 8.41
N THR A 116 -5.34 14.21 9.16
CA THR A 116 -6.63 14.60 9.76
C THR A 116 -6.55 15.09 11.20
N LEU A 117 -5.40 14.95 11.86
CA LEU A 117 -5.18 15.42 13.23
C LEU A 117 -5.57 16.91 13.37
N GLY A 118 -6.30 17.24 14.45
CA GLY A 118 -6.81 18.60 14.67
C GLY A 118 -7.96 19.03 13.76
N GLY A 119 -8.55 18.11 12.99
CA GLY A 119 -9.61 18.42 12.02
C GLY A 119 -9.07 18.85 10.65
N GLY A 120 -7.82 18.51 10.34
CA GLY A 120 -7.23 18.71 9.01
C GLY A 120 -7.77 17.73 7.95
N ALA A 121 -7.26 17.86 6.74
CA ALA A 121 -7.44 16.90 5.65
C ALA A 121 -6.31 16.99 4.63
N ILE A 122 -6.11 15.93 3.84
CA ILE A 122 -5.38 16.01 2.58
C ILE A 122 -6.37 16.42 1.48
N ARG A 123 -6.05 17.49 0.75
CA ARG A 123 -6.87 17.97 -0.39
C ARG A 123 -6.68 17.07 -1.61
N GLU A 124 -7.60 17.16 -2.58
CA GLU A 124 -7.55 16.38 -3.83
C GLU A 124 -6.22 16.56 -4.58
N ASP A 125 -5.67 17.78 -4.59
CA ASP A 125 -4.33 18.12 -5.11
C ASP A 125 -3.17 17.65 -4.23
N GLY A 126 -3.39 16.77 -3.25
CA GLY A 126 -2.35 16.14 -2.42
C GLY A 126 -1.83 16.97 -1.25
N ARG A 127 -2.14 18.26 -1.16
CA ARG A 127 -1.60 19.12 -0.10
C ARG A 127 -2.43 19.08 1.18
N ALA A 128 -1.76 18.99 2.32
CA ALA A 128 -2.40 19.09 3.63
C ALA A 128 -3.11 20.45 3.82
N THR A 129 -4.23 20.46 4.55
CA THR A 129 -4.92 21.67 4.97
C THR A 129 -5.51 21.52 6.38
N PRO A 130 -5.26 22.46 7.31
CA PRO A 130 -4.24 23.52 7.23
C PRO A 130 -2.82 22.93 7.10
N ARG A 131 -1.81 23.79 6.87
CA ARG A 131 -0.40 23.39 6.97
C ARG A 131 -0.14 22.79 8.35
N ILE A 132 0.53 21.63 8.39
CA ILE A 132 0.79 20.90 9.63
C ILE A 132 2.20 21.25 10.09
N VAL A 133 2.32 21.91 11.25
CA VAL A 133 3.58 22.26 11.90
C VAL A 133 3.52 21.80 13.35
N GLY A 134 4.52 21.03 13.77
CA GLY A 134 4.63 20.44 15.09
C GLY A 134 5.02 21.43 16.19
N ILE A 135 5.13 20.89 17.40
CA ILE A 135 5.73 21.59 18.53
C ILE A 135 7.25 21.75 18.33
N PRO A 136 7.90 22.71 19.02
CA PRO A 136 9.36 22.83 19.01
C PRO A 136 10.06 21.54 19.43
N LEU A 137 11.18 21.25 18.79
CA LEU A 137 12.12 20.21 19.20
C LEU A 137 13.15 20.84 20.15
N ASP A 138 12.69 21.29 21.34
CA ASP A 138 13.44 22.15 22.27
C ASP A 138 14.10 21.41 23.45
N GLY A 139 13.93 20.09 23.54
CA GLY A 139 14.45 19.28 24.65
C GLY A 139 13.56 19.22 25.90
N ALA A 140 12.40 19.90 25.94
CA ALA A 140 11.52 19.91 27.11
C ALA A 140 10.61 18.67 27.19
N THR A 141 9.99 18.30 26.05
CA THR A 141 9.16 17.08 25.88
C THR A 141 9.48 16.31 24.60
N THR A 142 10.49 16.78 23.87
CA THR A 142 10.92 16.36 22.54
C THR A 142 12.44 16.24 22.54
N ASP A 143 13.05 15.68 21.49
CA ASP A 143 14.50 15.81 21.31
C ASP A 143 14.89 17.28 21.08
N ALA A 144 16.13 17.65 21.43
CA ALA A 144 16.63 19.02 21.25
C ALA A 144 17.32 19.15 19.89
N ILE A 145 16.65 19.77 18.92
CA ILE A 145 17.10 19.95 17.54
C ILE A 145 17.02 21.45 17.19
N PRO A 146 18.15 22.19 17.30
CA PRO A 146 18.21 23.60 16.93
C PRO A 146 17.87 23.83 15.46
N ASP A 147 17.43 25.05 15.12
CA ASP A 147 17.17 25.50 13.73
C ASP A 147 18.28 25.08 12.76
N THR A 148 17.88 24.50 11.63
CA THR A 148 18.77 24.05 10.56
C THR A 148 18.62 24.77 9.22
N ASP A 149 17.60 25.63 9.04
CA ASP A 149 17.32 26.29 7.75
C ASP A 149 17.02 27.80 7.81
N GLY A 150 16.97 28.40 9.01
CA GLY A 150 16.63 29.80 9.24
C GLY A 150 15.12 30.04 9.34
N GLY A 151 14.34 29.04 9.77
CA GLY A 151 12.89 29.07 9.83
C GLY A 151 12.20 29.12 8.46
N VAL A 152 12.83 28.57 7.41
CA VAL A 152 12.33 28.57 6.02
C VAL A 152 11.23 27.53 5.82
N ILE A 153 11.37 26.33 6.40
CA ILE A 153 10.40 25.24 6.26
C ILE A 153 9.31 25.30 7.34
N ASP A 154 9.61 25.65 8.59
CA ASP A 154 8.63 25.59 9.69
C ASP A 154 8.21 26.96 10.26
N GLY A 155 8.99 28.02 10.00
CA GLY A 155 8.76 29.36 10.53
C GLY A 155 9.36 29.64 11.91
N ASP A 156 10.26 28.79 12.42
CA ASP A 156 10.92 28.95 13.72
C ASP A 156 12.45 29.15 13.54
N ASP A 157 12.99 30.28 14.00
CA ASP A 157 14.41 30.62 13.84
C ASP A 157 15.29 30.18 15.04
N GLN A 158 14.77 29.28 15.88
CA GLN A 158 15.46 28.79 17.09
C GLN A 158 15.50 27.27 17.19
N TRP A 159 14.38 26.61 16.93
CA TRP A 159 14.23 25.16 17.06
C TRP A 159 13.45 24.59 15.88
N ASP A 160 14.04 23.60 15.20
CA ASP A 160 13.36 22.86 14.13
C ASP A 160 12.04 22.26 14.66
N ARG A 161 11.06 22.13 13.77
CA ARG A 161 9.76 21.49 14.02
C ARG A 161 9.48 20.47 12.94
N ALA A 162 8.73 19.45 13.29
CA ALA A 162 8.25 18.49 12.30
C ALA A 162 7.13 19.11 11.44
N VAL A 163 7.20 18.98 10.12
CA VAL A 163 6.28 19.65 9.16
C VAL A 163 5.65 18.64 8.20
N GLY A 164 4.44 18.96 7.75
CA GLY A 164 3.71 18.22 6.74
C GLY A 164 3.05 16.94 7.27
N PRO A 165 2.34 16.19 6.40
CA PRO A 165 1.54 15.05 6.80
C PRO A 165 2.34 13.82 7.26
N MET A 166 3.65 13.79 7.01
CA MET A 166 4.57 12.78 7.55
C MET A 166 5.65 13.37 8.48
N GLN A 167 5.43 14.59 8.98
CA GLN A 167 6.20 15.19 10.09
C GLN A 167 7.73 15.13 9.88
N PHE A 168 8.19 15.57 8.70
CA PHE A 168 9.62 15.70 8.43
C PHE A 168 10.23 16.93 9.11
N ILE A 169 11.44 16.75 9.63
CA ILE A 169 12.29 17.81 10.18
C ILE A 169 13.00 18.53 8.99
N PRO A 170 13.18 19.88 9.02
CA PRO A 170 13.81 20.66 7.95
C PRO A 170 15.13 20.09 7.42
N GLN A 171 16.03 19.66 8.30
CA GLN A 171 17.30 19.02 7.89
C GLN A 171 17.07 17.74 7.05
N THR A 172 16.20 16.85 7.51
CA THR A 172 15.86 15.61 6.80
C THR A 172 15.20 15.90 5.46
N TRP A 173 14.29 16.87 5.41
CA TRP A 173 13.65 17.28 4.16
C TRP A 173 14.65 17.84 3.14
N THR A 174 15.62 18.63 3.60
CA THR A 174 16.66 19.23 2.75
C THR A 174 17.55 18.18 2.07
N GLU A 175 17.84 17.06 2.73
CA GLU A 175 18.63 15.96 2.15
C GLU A 175 17.75 14.96 1.35
N TRP A 176 16.57 14.61 1.88
CA TRP A 176 15.77 13.48 1.41
C TRP A 176 14.56 13.85 0.57
N GLY A 177 14.05 15.08 0.62
CA GLY A 177 12.83 15.52 -0.04
C GLY A 177 12.82 15.22 -1.55
N ARG A 178 11.75 14.57 -2.05
CA ARG A 178 11.58 14.21 -3.46
C ARG A 178 10.21 14.64 -3.97
N ASP A 179 10.20 15.16 -5.19
CA ASP A 179 9.00 15.34 -6.00
C ASP A 179 8.39 13.96 -6.33
N GLY A 180 7.26 13.64 -5.69
CA GLY A 180 6.40 12.50 -5.99
C GLY A 180 5.13 12.90 -6.75
N SER A 181 4.75 14.18 -6.68
CA SER A 181 3.64 14.81 -7.41
C SER A 181 3.89 14.91 -8.92
N GLY A 182 5.15 14.93 -9.34
CA GLY A 182 5.62 15.18 -10.71
C GLY A 182 5.55 16.64 -11.16
N ASP A 183 5.31 17.60 -10.25
CA ASP A 183 5.16 19.03 -10.58
C ASP A 183 6.50 19.76 -10.83
N GLY A 184 7.63 19.12 -10.51
CA GLY A 184 8.98 19.65 -10.65
C GLY A 184 9.57 20.22 -9.36
N SER A 185 8.84 20.21 -8.25
CA SER A 185 9.27 20.65 -6.92
C SER A 185 8.95 19.59 -5.86
N ALA A 186 9.77 19.51 -4.80
CA ALA A 186 9.41 18.76 -3.60
C ALA A 186 8.74 19.72 -2.60
N ASP A 187 7.47 19.49 -2.27
CA ASP A 187 6.71 20.21 -1.25
C ASP A 187 6.45 19.32 -0.02
N ILE A 188 6.92 19.77 1.15
CA ILE A 188 6.76 19.07 2.42
C ILE A 188 5.30 18.92 2.86
N ASP A 189 4.41 19.81 2.41
CA ASP A 189 2.97 19.73 2.68
C ASP A 189 2.24 18.75 1.74
N HIS A 190 2.89 18.26 0.68
CA HIS A 190 2.29 17.42 -0.34
C HIS A 190 2.46 15.93 0.00
N ILE A 191 1.36 15.19 0.16
CA ILE A 191 1.38 13.81 0.65
C ILE A 191 2.19 12.86 -0.26
N ASP A 192 2.16 13.07 -1.58
CA ASP A 192 2.88 12.22 -2.53
C ASP A 192 4.41 12.38 -2.40
N ASP A 193 4.85 13.62 -2.11
CA ASP A 193 6.26 13.97 -1.96
C ASP A 193 6.76 13.48 -0.60
N ALA A 194 5.96 13.70 0.45
CA ALA A 194 6.21 13.16 1.78
C ALA A 194 6.28 11.62 1.77
N ALA A 195 5.34 10.94 1.13
CA ALA A 195 5.31 9.48 1.04
C ALA A 195 6.50 8.92 0.24
N LEU A 196 6.84 9.52 -0.91
CA LEU A 196 8.01 9.11 -1.68
C LEU A 196 9.32 9.38 -0.94
N THR A 197 9.41 10.50 -0.22
CA THR A 197 10.54 10.84 0.64
C THR A 197 10.72 9.82 1.76
N ALA A 198 9.65 9.48 2.48
CA ALA A 198 9.65 8.47 3.55
C ALA A 198 10.04 7.09 3.03
N ALA A 199 9.47 6.66 1.90
CA ALA A 199 9.81 5.39 1.27
C ALA A 199 11.31 5.31 0.93
N ARG A 200 11.87 6.35 0.31
CA ARG A 200 13.30 6.38 -0.04
C ARG A 200 14.21 6.48 1.18
N TYR A 201 13.83 7.23 2.20
CA TYR A 201 14.58 7.36 3.46
C TYR A 201 14.68 6.00 4.18
N LEU A 202 13.55 5.30 4.36
CA LEU A 202 13.51 3.98 5.01
C LEU A 202 14.32 2.93 4.21
N CYS A 203 14.20 2.93 2.88
CA CYS A 203 15.01 2.09 2.00
C CYS A 203 16.51 2.39 2.12
N ALA A 204 16.91 3.67 2.23
CA ALA A 204 18.31 4.03 2.40
C ALA A 204 18.85 3.64 3.79
N ALA A 205 18.00 3.66 4.82
CA ALA A 205 18.39 3.27 6.17
C ALA A 205 18.78 1.78 6.26
N ARG A 206 17.99 0.85 5.69
CA ARG A 206 18.18 -0.61 5.89
C ARG A 206 17.99 -1.51 4.66
N GLY A 207 17.65 -0.97 3.49
CA GLY A 207 17.33 -1.76 2.29
C GLY A 207 15.88 -2.24 2.28
N THR A 208 15.62 -3.40 1.68
CA THR A 208 14.29 -4.03 1.63
C THR A 208 13.80 -4.41 3.02
N LEU A 209 12.60 -3.97 3.41
CA LEU A 209 12.07 -4.14 4.77
C LEU A 209 11.23 -5.42 4.97
N ALA A 210 11.54 -6.46 4.19
CA ALA A 210 10.90 -7.77 4.29
C ALA A 210 11.42 -8.61 5.49
N ASP A 211 12.55 -8.23 6.06
CA ASP A 211 13.10 -8.80 7.29
C ASP A 211 12.69 -7.96 8.51
N GLY A 212 12.37 -8.62 9.63
CA GLY A 212 11.86 -7.97 10.83
C GLY A 212 12.86 -7.03 11.51
N ASP A 213 14.13 -7.42 11.60
CA ASP A 213 15.17 -6.59 12.23
C ASP A 213 15.50 -5.39 11.33
N ALA A 214 15.54 -5.59 10.01
CA ALA A 214 15.68 -4.50 9.03
C ALA A 214 14.50 -3.51 9.10
N TRP A 215 13.26 -3.99 9.18
CA TRP A 215 12.06 -3.14 9.31
C TRP A 215 12.09 -2.34 10.61
N VAL A 216 12.35 -2.99 11.76
CA VAL A 216 12.44 -2.31 13.07
C VAL A 216 13.51 -1.24 13.07
N ALA A 217 14.69 -1.55 12.52
CA ALA A 217 15.82 -0.61 12.48
C ALA A 217 15.65 0.51 11.43
N ALA A 218 14.73 0.38 10.47
CA ALA A 218 14.33 1.43 9.54
C ALA A 218 13.29 2.36 10.16
N VAL A 219 12.23 1.81 10.77
CA VAL A 219 11.21 2.62 11.47
C VAL A 219 11.83 3.42 12.61
N ARG A 220 12.78 2.84 13.36
CA ARG A 220 13.54 3.57 14.40
C ARG A 220 14.51 4.63 13.86
N SER A 221 14.81 4.65 12.56
CA SER A 221 15.53 5.78 11.95
C SER A 221 14.63 6.99 11.67
N TYR A 222 13.32 6.80 11.67
CA TYR A 222 12.33 7.87 11.57
C TYR A 222 12.14 8.56 12.93
N ASN A 223 12.06 7.75 14.01
CA ASN A 223 12.04 8.20 15.39
C ASN A 223 12.59 7.08 16.30
N ASP A 224 13.64 7.33 17.10
CA ASP A 224 14.33 6.28 17.87
C ASP A 224 13.61 5.87 19.18
N SER A 225 12.28 5.90 19.18
CA SER A 225 11.45 5.42 20.28
C SER A 225 10.95 4.00 20.04
N ALA A 226 11.09 3.14 21.05
CA ALA A 226 10.48 1.81 21.05
C ALA A 226 8.94 1.86 21.05
N GLU A 227 8.35 2.88 21.68
CA GLU A 227 6.90 3.09 21.69
C GLU A 227 6.41 3.51 20.29
N TYR A 228 7.14 4.42 19.64
CA TYR A 228 6.85 4.82 18.26
C TYR A 228 6.88 3.62 17.31
N GLN A 229 7.97 2.84 17.35
CA GLN A 229 8.11 1.65 16.51
C GLN A 229 6.99 0.63 16.75
N GLN A 230 6.57 0.43 18.01
CA GLN A 230 5.46 -0.45 18.34
C GLN A 230 4.13 0.07 17.79
N ARG A 231 3.82 1.38 17.94
CA ARG A 231 2.62 2.00 17.37
C ARG A 231 2.56 1.85 15.85
N VAL A 232 3.68 2.04 15.14
CA VAL A 232 3.76 1.82 13.68
C VAL A 232 3.54 0.35 13.35
N ALA A 233 4.12 -0.59 14.11
CA ALA A 233 3.96 -2.03 13.86
C ALA A 233 2.50 -2.49 14.05
N ASP A 234 1.84 -2.03 15.13
CA ASP A 234 0.46 -2.38 15.44
C ASP A 234 -0.52 -1.84 14.39
N ALA A 235 -0.34 -0.58 13.95
CA ALA A 235 -1.13 0.03 12.88
C ALA A 235 -0.89 -0.66 11.52
N ALA A 236 0.37 -0.93 11.16
CA ALA A 236 0.71 -1.61 9.91
C ALA A 236 0.12 -3.04 9.85
N ALA A 237 0.07 -3.74 10.99
CA ALA A 237 -0.54 -5.05 11.11
C ALA A 237 -2.09 -4.99 11.09
N GLU A 238 -2.69 -3.95 11.66
CA GLU A 238 -4.15 -3.74 11.59
C GLU A 238 -4.61 -3.44 10.16
N TYR A 239 -3.91 -2.57 9.43
CA TYR A 239 -4.27 -2.29 8.02
C TYR A 239 -4.20 -3.55 7.14
N VAL A 240 -3.22 -4.44 7.37
CA VAL A 240 -3.13 -5.73 6.65
C VAL A 240 -4.27 -6.69 7.04
N ARG A 241 -4.75 -6.68 8.29
CA ARG A 241 -5.94 -7.46 8.70
C ARG A 241 -7.21 -6.88 8.09
N ALA A 242 -7.38 -5.57 8.16
CA ALA A 242 -8.56 -4.86 7.69
C ALA A 242 -8.75 -4.97 6.17
N ALA A 243 -7.67 -5.11 5.39
CA ALA A 243 -7.67 -5.17 3.93
C ALA A 243 -7.89 -6.58 3.28
N GLN A 244 -8.11 -7.66 4.06
CA GLN A 244 -8.27 -9.05 3.57
C GLN A 244 -9.71 -9.47 3.27
#